data_AF-A0A932S5R9-F1
#
_entry.id   AF-A0A932S5R9-F1
#
_cell.length_a   1.000
_cell.length_b   1.000
_cell.length_c   1.000
_cell.angle_alpha   90.00
_cell.angle_beta   90.00
_cell.angle_gamma   90.00
#
_symmetry.space_group_name_H-M   'P 1'
#
loop_
_entity.id
_entity.type
_entity.pdbx_description
1 polymer ?
#
loop_
_entity_poly.entity_id
_entity_poly.type
_entity_poly.pdbx_seq_one_letter_code
_entity_poly.pdbx_strand_id
1 'polypeptide(L)'
;MNDQTPSLAEPIDATPAPVATTHPSARDYVLAIIIALVGALFGIVGAFIQELRGGGLFVPFVAGPIIEEAVKPTGVYYLQARKPHLLRSQRFTAMLSGLSGLVFGLVESTIYVFVYISQPGHGIIIFRYTVDVALHTVCSFIVGLGINQRLIDSAEGKVPFLDGSRRYYITAIAIHAVFNITVTVLSLTDTWNFK
;
A
#
# COMPACT_ATOMS: atom_id res chain seq x y z
N MET A 1 -12.54 69.37 -18.70
CA MET A 1 -12.87 67.97 -18.39
C MET A 1 -12.26 67.13 -19.50
N ASN A 2 -11.11 66.49 -19.22
CA ASN A 2 -10.41 65.63 -20.18
C ASN A 2 -11.01 64.23 -20.06
N ASP A 3 -11.68 63.80 -21.12
CA ASP A 3 -12.27 62.48 -21.24
C ASP A 3 -11.22 61.53 -21.82
N GLN A 4 -10.52 60.80 -20.95
CA GLN A 4 -9.61 59.73 -21.35
C GLN A 4 -10.35 58.40 -21.21
N THR A 5 -10.98 57.95 -22.30
CA THR A 5 -11.46 56.58 -22.45
C THR A 5 -10.28 55.60 -22.38
N PRO A 6 -10.28 54.61 -21.47
CA PRO A 6 -9.24 53.60 -21.39
C PRO A 6 -9.23 52.74 -22.66
N SER A 7 -8.06 52.62 -23.29
CA SER A 7 -7.80 51.66 -24.36
C SER A 7 -8.07 50.24 -23.86
N LEU A 8 -9.03 49.55 -24.48
CA LEU A 8 -9.32 48.14 -24.21
C LEU A 8 -8.11 47.32 -24.66
N ALA A 9 -7.35 46.79 -23.70
CA ALA A 9 -6.25 45.88 -23.96
C ALA A 9 -6.75 44.65 -24.74
N GLU A 10 -6.01 44.27 -25.79
CA GLU A 10 -6.28 43.06 -26.57
C GLU A 10 -6.36 41.83 -25.66
N PRO A 11 -7.32 40.90 -25.91
CA PRO A 11 -7.34 39.64 -25.22
C PRO A 11 -6.09 38.85 -25.63
N ILE A 12 -5.20 38.61 -24.67
CA ILE A 12 -4.06 37.71 -24.85
C ILE A 12 -4.64 36.30 -25.03
N ASP A 13 -4.77 35.86 -26.28
CA ASP A 13 -5.11 34.50 -26.67
C ASP A 13 -3.91 33.57 -26.38
N ALA A 14 -3.62 33.40 -25.09
CA ALA A 14 -2.65 32.43 -24.61
C ALA A 14 -3.31 31.06 -24.53
N THR A 15 -3.60 30.46 -25.68
CA THR A 15 -3.88 29.03 -25.73
C THR A 15 -2.62 28.31 -25.22
N PRO A 16 -2.64 27.66 -24.03
CA PRO A 16 -1.44 27.05 -23.47
C PRO A 16 -0.96 25.95 -24.42
N ALA A 17 0.33 25.97 -24.73
CA ALA A 17 0.94 24.97 -25.60
C ALA A 17 0.67 23.56 -25.06
N PRO A 18 0.36 22.58 -25.94
CA PRO A 18 0.06 21.22 -25.52
C PRO A 18 1.25 20.63 -24.73
N VAL A 19 1.01 20.24 -23.48
CA VAL A 19 2.01 19.58 -22.64
C VAL A 19 2.38 18.25 -23.30
N ALA A 20 3.64 18.12 -23.71
CA ALA A 20 4.13 16.90 -24.34
C ALA A 20 3.94 15.70 -23.39
N THR A 21 3.03 14.79 -23.74
CA THR A 21 2.81 13.57 -22.96
C THR A 21 3.86 12.54 -23.34
N THR A 22 4.92 12.43 -22.55
CA THR A 22 5.89 11.34 -22.70
C THR A 22 5.23 10.02 -22.26
N HIS A 23 5.21 9.04 -23.16
CA HIS A 23 4.77 7.69 -22.81
C HIS A 23 5.86 7.00 -21.99
N PRO A 24 5.52 6.31 -20.88
CA PRO A 24 6.50 5.53 -20.12
C PRO A 24 7.20 4.49 -21.01
N SER A 25 8.52 4.42 -20.90
CA SER A 25 9.30 3.40 -21.59
C SER A 25 9.24 2.06 -20.85
N ALA A 26 9.64 0.96 -21.50
CA ALA A 26 9.76 -0.34 -20.84
C ALA A 26 10.66 -0.30 -19.60
N ARG A 27 11.73 0.51 -19.63
CA ARG A 27 12.65 0.72 -18.50
C ARG A 27 11.94 1.34 -17.31
N ASP A 28 11.00 2.25 -17.55
CA ASP A 28 10.25 2.90 -16.47
C ASP A 28 9.30 1.94 -15.78
N TYR A 29 8.66 1.03 -16.52
CA TYR A 29 7.83 -0.03 -15.93
C TYR A 29 8.66 -0.99 -15.08
N VAL A 30 9.83 -1.42 -15.57
CA VAL A 30 10.75 -2.26 -14.80
C VAL A 30 11.20 -1.55 -13.52
N LEU A 31 11.54 -0.27 -13.62
CA LEU A 31 11.90 0.54 -12.46
C LEU A 31 10.75 0.65 -11.45
N ALA A 32 9.52 0.87 -11.93
CA ALA A 32 8.34 0.96 -11.07
C ALA A 32 8.10 -0.36 -10.31
N ILE A 33 8.26 -1.50 -10.99
CA ILE A 33 8.18 -2.83 -10.37
C ILE A 33 9.25 -2.97 -9.29
N ILE A 34 10.53 -2.70 -9.61
CA ILE A 34 11.63 -2.82 -8.64
C ILE A 34 11.38 -1.96 -7.40
N ILE A 35 10.97 -0.70 -7.59
CA ILE A 35 10.69 0.21 -6.48
C ILE A 35 9.51 -0.29 -5.63
N ALA A 36 8.45 -0.80 -6.25
CA ALA A 36 7.33 -1.39 -5.52
C ALA A 36 7.76 -2.59 -4.67
N LEU A 37 8.57 -3.50 -5.24
CA LEU A 37 9.10 -4.67 -4.54
C LEU A 37 10.01 -4.29 -3.36
N VAL A 38 10.89 -3.31 -3.53
CA VAL A 38 11.74 -2.80 -2.44
C VAL A 38 10.91 -2.14 -1.34
N GLY A 39 9.81 -1.47 -1.71
CA GLY A 39 8.84 -0.92 -0.77
C GLY A 39 8.29 -1.94 0.23
N ALA A 40 8.03 -3.17 -0.23
CA ALA A 40 7.53 -4.26 0.61
C ALA A 40 8.43 -4.52 1.83
N LEU A 41 9.75 -4.36 1.68
CA LEU A 41 10.73 -4.65 2.72
C LEU A 41 10.62 -3.70 3.92
N PHE A 42 10.09 -2.49 3.74
CA PHE A 42 9.82 -1.59 4.86
C PHE A 42 8.70 -2.11 5.76
N GLY A 43 7.76 -2.88 5.22
CA GLY A 43 6.69 -3.51 6.01
C GLY A 43 7.27 -4.42 7.09
N ILE A 44 8.33 -5.15 6.75
CA ILE A 44 9.02 -6.08 7.66
C ILE A 44 9.59 -5.32 8.86
N VAL A 45 10.22 -4.16 8.62
CA VAL A 45 10.73 -3.30 9.70
C VAL A 45 9.59 -2.85 10.62
N GLY A 46 8.42 -2.52 10.05
CA GLY A 46 7.21 -2.20 10.83
C GLY A 46 6.79 -3.35 11.75
N ALA A 47 6.73 -4.57 11.23
CA ALA A 47 6.40 -5.77 11.99
C ALA A 47 7.41 -6.05 13.12
N PHE A 48 8.72 -5.92 12.85
CA PHE A 48 9.76 -6.08 13.88
C PHE A 48 9.66 -5.03 15.00
N ILE A 49 9.44 -3.76 14.67
CA ILE A 49 9.31 -2.69 15.67
C ILE A 49 8.09 -2.95 16.57
N GLN A 50 7.02 -3.48 16.00
CA GLN A 50 5.81 -3.81 16.74
C GLN A 50 6.03 -4.94 17.74
N GLU A 51 6.73 -5.99 17.33
CA GLU A 51 7.12 -7.10 18.19
C GLU A 51 8.01 -6.62 19.36
N LEU A 52 9.02 -5.79 19.07
CA LEU A 52 9.93 -5.23 20.08
C LEU A 52 9.22 -4.34 21.11
N ARG A 53 8.08 -3.74 20.77
CA ARG A 53 7.30 -2.90 21.67
C ARG A 53 6.42 -3.69 22.65
N GLY A 54 6.48 -5.03 22.64
CA GLY A 54 5.94 -5.89 23.69
C GLY A 54 4.43 -5.76 23.91
N GLY A 55 3.68 -5.45 22.86
CA GLY A 55 2.27 -5.09 22.98
C GLY A 55 1.39 -6.27 23.37
N GLY A 56 0.51 -6.08 24.37
CA GLY A 56 -0.61 -6.99 24.63
C GLY A 56 -1.50 -7.17 23.40
N LEU A 57 -2.49 -8.07 23.50
CA LEU A 57 -3.33 -8.56 22.40
C LEU A 57 -3.87 -7.48 21.42
N PHE A 58 -4.04 -6.22 21.84
CA PHE A 58 -4.47 -5.12 20.95
C PHE A 58 -3.54 -4.86 19.76
N VAL A 59 -2.23 -5.06 19.96
CA VAL A 59 -1.21 -4.72 18.98
C VAL A 59 -1.27 -5.61 17.72
N PRO A 60 -1.29 -6.96 17.80
CA PRO A 60 -1.38 -7.83 16.62
C PRO A 60 -2.72 -7.75 15.85
N PHE A 61 -3.81 -7.30 16.48
CA PHE A 61 -5.14 -7.29 15.83
C PHE A 61 -5.56 -5.94 15.27
N VAL A 62 -5.02 -4.84 15.78
CA VAL A 62 -5.43 -3.49 15.35
C VAL A 62 -4.23 -2.71 14.85
N ALA A 63 -3.20 -2.53 15.68
CA ALA A 63 -2.05 -1.71 15.31
C ALA A 63 -1.25 -2.32 14.15
N GLY A 64 -1.04 -3.64 14.15
CA GLY A 64 -0.30 -4.33 13.09
C GLY A 64 -0.94 -4.22 11.72
N PRO A 65 -2.20 -4.64 11.55
CA PRO A 65 -2.88 -4.47 10.27
C PRO A 65 -2.86 -3.01 9.77
N ILE A 66 -3.02 -2.02 10.65
CA ILE A 66 -2.93 -0.60 10.26
C ILE A 66 -1.54 -0.25 9.74
N ILE A 67 -0.49 -0.56 10.50
CA ILE A 67 0.89 -0.22 10.16
C ILE A 67 1.29 -0.94 8.88
N GLU A 68 1.05 -2.23 8.80
CA GLU A 68 1.53 -3.02 7.67
C GLU A 68 0.83 -2.63 6.37
N GLU A 69 -0.51 -2.49 6.36
CA GLU A 69 -1.23 -2.09 5.14
C GLU A 69 -0.86 -0.67 4.69
N ALA A 70 -0.46 0.20 5.61
CA ALA A 70 0.08 1.52 5.27
C ALA A 70 1.53 1.45 4.76
N VAL A 71 2.36 0.55 5.27
CA VAL A 71 3.81 0.54 4.96
C VAL A 71 4.14 -0.33 3.74
N LYS A 72 3.42 -1.43 3.50
CA LYS A 72 3.61 -2.33 2.35
C LYS A 72 3.75 -1.56 1.01
N PRO A 73 2.85 -0.62 0.65
CA PRO A 73 2.94 0.09 -0.64
C PRO A 73 3.84 1.35 -0.61
N THR A 74 4.77 1.49 0.34
CA THR A 74 5.66 2.68 0.43
C THR A 74 6.43 2.98 -0.86
N GLY A 75 6.88 1.95 -1.58
CA GLY A 75 7.49 2.12 -2.90
C GLY A 75 6.54 2.76 -3.92
N VAL A 76 5.25 2.42 -3.86
CA VAL A 76 4.21 3.00 -4.72
C VAL A 76 3.90 4.44 -4.31
N TYR A 77 3.90 4.77 -3.01
CA TYR A 77 3.80 6.16 -2.56
C TYR A 77 4.97 7.01 -3.07
N TYR A 78 6.19 6.47 -3.01
CA TYR A 78 7.37 7.13 -3.54
C TYR A 78 7.23 7.40 -5.06
N LEU A 79 6.75 6.41 -5.82
CA LEU A 79 6.47 6.59 -7.24
C LEU A 79 5.39 7.65 -7.49
N GLN A 80 4.31 7.67 -6.72
CA GLN A 80 3.27 8.70 -6.84
C GLN A 80 3.83 10.10 -6.57
N ALA A 81 4.68 10.25 -5.55
CA ALA A 81 5.25 11.54 -5.18
C ALA A 81 6.34 12.03 -6.16
N ARG A 82 7.17 11.12 -6.70
CA ARG A 82 8.35 11.49 -7.50
C ARG A 82 8.16 11.31 -9.00
N LYS A 83 7.33 10.36 -9.42
CA LYS A 83 7.11 9.97 -10.82
C LYS A 83 5.62 9.65 -11.10
N PRO A 84 4.68 10.57 -10.82
CA PRO A 84 3.23 10.31 -10.98
C PRO A 84 2.84 9.93 -12.41
N HIS A 85 3.61 10.36 -13.42
CA HIS A 85 3.41 9.98 -14.82
C HIS A 85 3.55 8.48 -15.10
N LEU A 86 4.19 7.72 -14.19
CA LEU A 86 4.27 6.26 -14.28
C LEU A 86 3.03 5.55 -13.71
N LEU A 87 2.23 6.25 -12.90
CA LEU A 87 1.07 5.71 -12.18
C LEU A 87 -0.27 6.25 -12.74
N ARG A 88 -0.36 6.43 -14.06
CA ARG A 88 -1.56 7.02 -14.70
C ARG A 88 -2.79 6.12 -14.64
N SER A 89 -2.61 4.82 -14.42
CA SER A 89 -3.70 3.85 -14.35
C SER A 89 -3.87 3.37 -12.91
N GLN A 90 -5.05 3.62 -12.33
CA GLN A 90 -5.38 3.14 -10.98
C GLN A 90 -5.22 1.62 -10.85
N ARG A 91 -5.55 0.88 -11.90
CA ARG A 91 -5.39 -0.58 -11.94
C ARG A 91 -3.91 -0.96 -11.87
N PHE A 92 -3.05 -0.23 -12.60
CA PHE A 92 -1.61 -0.47 -12.56
C PHE A 92 -1.03 -0.15 -11.17
N THR A 93 -1.43 0.96 -10.56
CA THR A 93 -1.09 1.32 -9.17
C THR A 93 -1.52 0.23 -8.18
N ALA A 94 -2.73 -0.29 -8.34
CA ALA A 94 -3.25 -1.40 -7.53
C ALA A 94 -2.44 -2.69 -7.75
N MET A 95 -2.08 -3.03 -8.98
CA MET A 95 -1.24 -4.20 -9.29
C MET A 95 0.16 -4.08 -8.68
N LEU A 96 0.81 -2.92 -8.76
CA LEU A 96 2.11 -2.71 -8.11
C LEU A 96 2.02 -2.82 -6.59
N SER A 97 0.94 -2.30 -6.00
CA SER A 97 0.70 -2.43 -4.55
C SER A 97 0.45 -3.88 -4.16
N GLY A 98 -0.37 -4.61 -4.93
CA GLY A 98 -0.59 -6.05 -4.73
C GLY A 98 0.69 -6.87 -4.85
N LEU A 99 1.56 -6.54 -5.80
CA LEU A 99 2.86 -7.17 -5.95
C LEU A 99 3.78 -6.90 -4.76
N SER A 100 3.71 -5.70 -4.18
CA SER A 100 4.38 -5.40 -2.90
C SER A 100 3.84 -6.28 -1.77
N GLY A 101 2.52 -6.42 -1.65
CA GLY A 101 1.86 -7.31 -0.70
C GLY A 101 2.25 -8.78 -0.86
N LEU A 102 2.41 -9.25 -2.10
CA LEU A 102 2.87 -10.60 -2.42
C LEU A 102 4.29 -10.84 -1.88
N VAL A 103 5.23 -9.92 -2.15
CA VAL A 103 6.59 -10.04 -1.61
C VAL A 103 6.60 -10.00 -0.09
N PHE A 104 5.85 -9.07 0.50
CA PHE A 104 5.75 -8.97 1.95
C PHE A 104 5.25 -10.29 2.56
N GLY A 105 4.14 -10.85 2.05
CA GLY A 105 3.58 -12.10 2.56
C GLY A 105 4.53 -13.30 2.41
N LEU A 106 5.29 -13.36 1.31
CA LEU A 106 6.32 -14.40 1.13
C LEU A 106 7.42 -14.28 2.18
N VAL A 107 7.89 -13.07 2.47
CA VAL A 107 8.94 -12.85 3.46
C VAL A 107 8.42 -13.09 4.87
N GLU A 108 7.23 -12.59 5.21
CA GLU A 108 6.60 -12.85 6.50
C GLU A 108 6.39 -14.35 6.73
N SER A 109 5.83 -15.07 5.75
CA SER A 109 5.66 -16.52 5.80
C SER A 109 6.99 -17.24 6.04
N THR A 110 8.06 -16.78 5.39
CA THR A 110 9.41 -17.33 5.58
C THR A 110 9.92 -17.09 7.01
N ILE A 111 9.77 -15.88 7.53
CA ILE A 111 10.16 -15.56 8.91
C ILE A 111 9.36 -16.42 9.89
N TYR A 112 8.05 -16.54 9.70
CA TYR A 112 7.22 -17.34 10.59
C TYR A 112 7.59 -18.82 10.59
N VAL A 113 7.72 -19.42 9.41
CA VAL A 113 8.00 -20.86 9.27
C VAL A 113 9.40 -21.21 9.78
N PHE A 114 10.40 -20.38 9.52
CA PHE A 114 11.81 -20.73 9.80
C PHE A 114 12.39 -20.08 11.06
N VAL A 115 11.79 -19.01 11.58
CA VAL A 115 12.30 -18.28 12.76
C VAL A 115 11.39 -18.45 13.96
N TYR A 116 10.07 -18.30 13.79
CA TYR A 116 9.13 -18.31 14.91
C TYR A 116 8.62 -19.71 15.29
N ILE A 117 8.62 -20.67 14.36
CA ILE A 117 8.08 -22.01 14.59
C ILE A 117 9.21 -23.03 14.51
N SER A 118 9.57 -23.65 15.64
CA SER A 118 10.71 -24.57 15.69
C SER A 118 10.51 -25.87 14.90
N GLN A 119 9.27 -26.33 14.75
CA GLN A 119 8.90 -27.55 14.01
C GLN A 119 7.55 -27.35 13.30
N PRO A 120 7.52 -26.66 12.15
CA PRO A 120 6.26 -26.36 11.46
C PRO A 120 5.72 -27.62 10.78
N GLY A 121 4.51 -28.05 11.16
CA GLY A 121 3.78 -29.09 10.41
C GLY A 121 3.51 -28.68 8.95
N HIS A 122 3.34 -29.65 8.04
CA HIS A 122 3.09 -29.35 6.62
C HIS A 122 1.89 -28.44 6.39
N GLY A 123 0.84 -28.56 7.22
CA GLY A 123 -0.35 -27.72 7.15
C GLY A 123 -0.07 -26.23 7.39
N ILE A 124 0.75 -25.88 8.38
CA ILE A 124 1.09 -24.46 8.63
C ILE A 124 1.92 -23.89 7.50
N ILE A 125 2.84 -24.67 6.93
CA ILE A 125 3.68 -24.23 5.80
C ILE A 125 2.78 -23.90 4.60
N ILE A 126 1.88 -24.81 4.22
CA ILE A 126 0.96 -24.58 3.10
C ILE A 126 0.08 -23.37 3.39
N PHE A 127 -0.50 -23.28 4.58
CA PHE A 127 -1.37 -22.17 4.95
C PHE A 127 -0.67 -20.82 4.82
N ARG A 128 0.55 -20.70 5.37
CA ARG A 128 1.37 -19.48 5.27
C ARG A 128 1.69 -19.13 3.82
N TYR A 129 2.24 -20.06 3.06
CA TYR A 129 2.63 -19.76 1.68
C TYR A 129 1.47 -19.64 0.68
N THR A 130 0.22 -19.88 1.10
CA THR A 130 -0.96 -19.75 0.23
C THR A 130 -1.93 -18.69 0.72
N VAL A 131 -2.60 -18.93 1.85
CA VAL A 131 -3.70 -18.10 2.36
C VAL A 131 -3.18 -16.75 2.83
N ASP A 132 -2.09 -16.74 3.59
CA ASP A 132 -1.47 -15.53 4.16
C ASP A 132 -0.85 -14.66 3.05
N VAL A 133 -0.08 -15.26 2.12
CA VAL A 133 0.40 -14.57 0.91
C VAL A 133 -0.76 -13.97 0.09
N ALA A 134 -1.84 -14.73 -0.12
CA ALA A 134 -3.00 -14.25 -0.87
C ALA A 134 -3.70 -13.08 -0.15
N LEU A 135 -3.85 -13.15 1.17
CA LEU A 135 -4.40 -12.08 1.98
C LEU A 135 -3.61 -10.79 1.80
N HIS A 136 -2.29 -10.82 2.00
CA HIS A 136 -1.46 -9.62 1.88
C HIS A 136 -1.48 -9.04 0.47
N THR A 137 -1.50 -9.90 -0.55
CA THR A 137 -1.61 -9.50 -1.96
C THR A 137 -2.94 -8.76 -2.20
N VAL A 138 -4.06 -9.32 -1.74
CA VAL A 138 -5.39 -8.75 -1.93
C VAL A 138 -5.56 -7.45 -1.14
N CYS A 139 -5.17 -7.43 0.14
CA CYS A 139 -5.25 -6.22 0.97
C CYS A 139 -4.41 -5.08 0.38
N SER A 140 -3.18 -5.35 -0.05
CA SER A 140 -2.32 -4.34 -0.68
C SER A 140 -2.85 -3.89 -2.03
N PHE A 141 -3.47 -4.78 -2.82
CA PHE A 141 -4.16 -4.40 -4.05
C PHE A 141 -5.32 -3.44 -3.77
N ILE A 142 -6.14 -3.73 -2.75
CA ILE A 142 -7.24 -2.86 -2.31
C ILE A 142 -6.69 -1.49 -1.90
N VAL A 143 -5.65 -1.43 -1.07
CA VAL A 143 -4.99 -0.17 -0.69
C VAL A 143 -4.53 0.59 -1.93
N GLY A 144 -3.93 -0.11 -2.89
CA GLY A 144 -3.47 0.46 -4.15
C GLY A 144 -4.57 1.06 -5.03
N LEU A 145 -5.84 0.66 -4.87
CA LEU A 145 -7.01 1.33 -5.51
C LEU A 145 -7.31 2.70 -4.89
N GLY A 146 -6.85 2.96 -3.67
CA GLY A 146 -6.97 4.23 -2.97
C GLY A 146 -5.79 5.18 -3.20
N ILE A 147 -4.68 4.72 -3.78
CA ILE A 147 -3.49 5.56 -4.03
C ILE A 147 -3.71 6.40 -5.28
N ASN A 148 -3.81 7.71 -5.10
CA ASN A 148 -3.96 8.68 -6.18
C ASN A 148 -3.42 10.06 -5.74
N GLN A 149 -3.53 11.06 -6.60
CA GLN A 149 -3.00 12.40 -6.33
C GLN A 149 -3.57 13.08 -5.08
N ARG A 150 -4.83 12.78 -4.69
CA ARG A 150 -5.42 13.34 -3.47
C ARG A 150 -4.68 12.90 -2.21
N LEU A 151 -3.99 11.76 -2.23
CA LEU A 151 -3.16 11.32 -1.12
C LEU A 151 -1.95 12.25 -0.91
N ILE A 152 -1.35 12.73 -2.01
CA ILE A 152 -0.27 13.72 -1.97
C ILE A 152 -0.82 15.08 -1.55
N ASP A 153 -1.93 15.50 -2.14
CA ASP A 153 -2.59 16.76 -1.76
C ASP A 153 -2.99 16.77 -0.28
N SER A 154 -3.38 15.61 0.25
CA SER A 154 -3.69 15.41 1.66
C SER A 154 -2.46 15.51 2.56
N ALA A 155 -1.33 14.91 2.16
CA ALA A 155 -0.06 15.03 2.87
C ALA A 155 0.49 16.47 2.87
N GLU A 156 0.16 17.25 1.84
CA GLU A 156 0.48 18.68 1.72
C GLU A 156 -0.55 19.59 2.41
N GLY A 157 -1.60 19.03 3.03
CA GLY A 157 -2.63 19.79 3.74
C GLY A 157 -3.63 20.52 2.85
N LYS A 158 -3.66 20.25 1.54
CA LYS A 158 -4.59 20.87 0.58
C LYS A 158 -6.01 20.29 0.68
N VAL A 159 -6.13 19.03 1.10
CA VAL A 159 -7.41 18.33 1.32
C VAL A 159 -7.37 17.54 2.63
N PRO A 160 -8.54 17.17 3.21
CA PRO A 160 -8.58 16.39 4.44
C PRO A 160 -7.81 15.06 4.36
N PHE A 161 -7.36 14.57 5.52
CA PHE A 161 -6.59 13.33 5.62
C PHE A 161 -7.32 12.13 4.99
N LEU A 162 -6.67 11.48 4.01
CA LEU A 162 -7.21 10.32 3.26
C LEU A 162 -8.52 10.58 2.51
N ASP A 163 -8.77 11.83 2.11
CA ASP A 163 -9.96 12.17 1.35
C ASP A 163 -10.01 11.42 0.00
N GLY A 164 -11.12 10.70 -0.23
CA GLY A 164 -11.30 9.82 -1.39
C GLY A 164 -10.58 8.46 -1.35
N SER A 165 -9.66 8.22 -0.41
CA SER A 165 -8.91 6.95 -0.30
C SER A 165 -9.26 6.14 0.95
N ARG A 166 -9.81 6.78 2.00
CA ARG A 166 -10.07 6.18 3.33
C ARG A 166 -10.77 4.82 3.29
N ARG A 167 -11.78 4.66 2.43
CA ARG A 167 -12.56 3.40 2.34
C ARG A 167 -11.69 2.20 1.95
N TYR A 168 -10.69 2.39 1.10
CA TYR A 168 -9.80 1.32 0.64
C TYR A 168 -8.88 0.86 1.75
N TYR A 169 -8.26 1.80 2.47
CA TYR A 169 -7.44 1.50 3.63
C TYR A 169 -8.24 0.81 4.73
N ILE A 170 -9.41 1.34 5.10
CA ILE A 170 -10.27 0.72 6.12
C ILE A 170 -10.66 -0.70 5.71
N THR A 171 -11.02 -0.92 4.44
CA THR A 171 -11.41 -2.25 3.95
C THR A 171 -10.25 -3.24 4.08
N ALA A 172 -9.06 -2.89 3.61
CA ALA A 172 -7.89 -3.76 3.69
C ALA A 172 -7.50 -4.06 5.15
N ILE A 173 -7.45 -3.03 6.00
CA ILE A 173 -7.14 -3.18 7.43
C ILE A 173 -8.17 -4.06 8.13
N ALA A 174 -9.46 -3.89 7.84
CA ALA A 174 -10.52 -4.69 8.44
C ALA A 174 -10.44 -6.16 8.01
N ILE A 175 -10.22 -6.44 6.72
CA ILE A 175 -10.05 -7.81 6.20
C ILE A 175 -8.86 -8.48 6.90
N HIS A 176 -7.73 -7.79 6.96
CA HIS A 176 -6.53 -8.31 7.60
C HIS A 176 -6.72 -8.53 9.11
N ALA A 177 -7.29 -7.56 9.84
CA ALA A 177 -7.58 -7.72 11.26
C ALA A 177 -8.51 -8.92 11.54
N VAL A 178 -9.57 -9.10 10.74
CA VAL A 178 -10.49 -10.24 10.85
C VAL A 178 -9.75 -11.56 10.62
N PHE A 179 -8.84 -11.61 9.64
CA PHE A 179 -8.00 -12.78 9.41
C PHE A 179 -7.14 -13.10 10.63
N ASN A 180 -6.42 -12.12 11.18
CA ASN A 180 -5.55 -12.33 12.35
C ASN A 180 -6.35 -12.82 13.57
N ILE A 181 -7.54 -12.26 13.80
CA ILE A 181 -8.44 -12.72 14.86
C ILE A 181 -8.86 -14.17 14.62
N THR A 182 -9.26 -14.51 13.39
CA THR A 182 -9.71 -15.86 13.02
C THR A 182 -8.60 -16.90 13.25
N VAL A 183 -7.40 -16.64 12.73
CA VAL A 183 -6.23 -17.54 12.91
C VAL A 183 -5.87 -17.68 14.38
N THR A 184 -5.98 -16.61 15.17
CA THR A 184 -5.72 -16.65 16.61
C THR A 184 -6.74 -17.51 17.34
N VAL A 185 -8.04 -17.31 17.08
CA VAL A 185 -9.10 -18.11 17.70
C VAL A 185 -8.96 -19.58 17.35
N LEU A 186 -8.67 -19.90 16.09
CA LEU A 186 -8.43 -21.28 15.65
C LEU A 186 -7.22 -21.91 16.34
N SER A 187 -6.15 -21.14 16.53
CA SER A 187 -4.95 -21.57 17.27
C SER A 187 -5.22 -21.78 18.77
N LEU A 188 -6.05 -20.95 19.40
CA LEU A 188 -6.36 -21.04 20.83
C LEU A 188 -7.36 -22.14 21.20
N THR A 189 -8.18 -22.58 20.24
CA THR A 189 -9.24 -23.55 20.46
C THR A 189 -8.82 -24.99 20.13
N ASP A 190 -7.57 -25.20 19.72
CA ASP A 190 -7.04 -26.48 19.20
C ASP A 190 -7.87 -27.08 18.04
N THR A 191 -8.82 -26.32 17.49
CA THR A 191 -9.67 -26.74 16.36
C THR A 191 -8.84 -26.92 15.10
N TRP A 192 -7.71 -26.22 15.02
CA TRP A 192 -6.72 -26.35 13.97
C TRP A 192 -5.36 -26.66 14.60
N ASN A 193 -5.02 -27.95 14.70
CA ASN A 193 -3.71 -28.37 15.20
C ASN A 193 -2.62 -27.94 14.19
N PHE A 194 -1.92 -26.85 14.50
CA PHE A 194 -0.71 -26.41 13.81
C PHE A 194 0.57 -27.10 14.32
N LYS A 195 0.43 -28.19 15.09
CA LYS A 195 1.54 -29.10 15.43
C LYS A 195 1.93 -29.93 14.21
#